data_AF-A0A4Q3HI27-F1
#
_entry.id   AF-A0A4Q3HI27-F1
#
_cell.length_a   1.000
_cell.length_b   1.000
_cell.length_c   1.000
_cell.angle_alpha   90.00
_cell.angle_beta   90.00
_cell.angle_gamma   90.00
#
_symmetry.space_group_name_H-M   'P 1'
#
loop_
_entity.id
_entity.type
_entity.pdbx_description
1 polymer ?
#
loop_
_entity_poly.entity_id
_entity_poly.type
_entity_poly.pdbx_seq_one_letter_code
_entity_poly.pdbx_strand_id
1 'polypeptide(L)'
;MNGLKIAFYISVTELCGIAILAIGTGAMAQTPAPAEDAAIVVEAPRLLSLPTPSPLERSAYTGALTVTTTVRISALYGDLDLNQAPNVARLNARVERVARDACATLDRLYPLNPDADCVSRTVAGSAPGVQAIVAAARTR
;
A
#
# COMPACT_ATOMS: atom_id res chain seq x y z
N MET A 1 -41.87 29.04 30.02
CA MET A 1 -41.41 28.27 31.19
C MET A 1 -40.25 27.41 30.74
N ASN A 2 -39.08 27.69 31.29
CA ASN A 2 -37.99 26.76 31.65
C ASN A 2 -37.44 25.87 30.51
N GLY A 3 -36.24 26.07 29.96
CA GLY A 3 -34.99 26.38 30.65
C GLY A 3 -34.40 25.11 31.26
N LEU A 4 -33.59 24.37 30.49
CA LEU A 4 -32.74 23.32 31.04
C LEU A 4 -31.34 23.42 30.41
N LYS A 5 -30.49 24.17 31.12
CA LYS A 5 -29.04 24.21 30.93
C LYS A 5 -28.49 22.91 31.55
N ILE A 6 -27.92 22.03 30.74
CA ILE A 6 -27.18 20.87 31.26
C ILE A 6 -25.72 21.31 31.38
N ALA A 7 -25.32 21.53 32.64
CA ALA A 7 -23.98 21.86 33.05
C ALA A 7 -23.05 20.67 32.80
N PHE A 8 -22.02 20.86 31.96
CA PHE A 8 -20.87 19.97 31.90
C PHE A 8 -20.01 20.23 33.13
N TYR A 9 -20.05 19.30 34.08
CA TYR A 9 -19.12 19.22 35.20
C TYR A 9 -17.76 18.74 34.69
N ILE A 10 -16.73 19.56 34.89
CA ILE A 10 -15.33 19.17 34.73
C ILE A 10 -14.88 18.59 36.07
N SER A 11 -14.49 17.32 36.09
CA SER A 11 -13.78 16.70 37.20
C SER A 11 -12.46 16.12 36.68
N VAL A 12 -11.38 16.83 37.00
CA VAL A 12 -9.99 16.38 36.88
C VAL A 12 -9.67 15.59 38.14
N THR A 13 -9.30 14.33 38.00
CA THR A 13 -8.61 13.58 39.05
C THR A 13 -7.63 12.59 38.42
N GLU A 14 -6.37 12.72 38.83
CA GLU A 14 -5.18 11.98 38.40
C GLU A 14 -5.16 10.50 38.84
N LEU A 15 -4.34 9.73 38.11
CA LEU A 15 -3.57 8.54 38.53
C LEU A 15 -4.34 7.24 38.87
N CYS A 16 -4.45 6.35 37.88
CA CYS A 16 -3.95 4.95 38.00
C CYS A 16 -4.08 4.15 36.69
N GLY A 17 -2.94 3.69 36.19
CA GLY A 17 -2.73 2.44 35.46
C GLY A 17 -3.72 2.03 34.36
N ILE A 18 -3.43 2.39 33.11
CA ILE A 18 -3.92 1.64 31.95
C ILE A 18 -2.76 0.79 31.44
N ALA A 19 -2.82 -0.51 31.74
CA ALA A 19 -2.02 -1.52 31.07
C ALA A 19 -2.51 -1.64 29.62
N ILE A 20 -1.78 -1.03 28.68
CA ILE A 20 -2.05 -1.18 27.25
C ILE A 20 -1.54 -2.57 26.85
N LEU A 21 -2.47 -3.51 26.67
CA LEU A 21 -2.24 -4.75 25.93
C LEU A 21 -1.99 -4.37 24.46
N ALA A 22 -0.71 -4.22 24.11
CA ALA A 22 -0.26 -4.07 22.74
C ALA A 22 -0.46 -5.41 22.01
N ILE A 23 -1.64 -5.60 21.43
CA ILE A 23 -1.87 -6.65 20.43
C ILE A 23 -1.02 -6.25 19.23
N GLY A 24 0.05 -7.01 19.01
CA GLY A 24 1.02 -6.78 17.94
C GLY A 24 0.37 -6.86 16.56
N THR A 25 -0.10 -5.72 16.07
CA THR A 25 -0.10 -5.44 14.65
C THR A 25 1.36 -5.26 14.25
N GLY A 26 1.88 -6.23 13.49
CA GLY A 26 3.20 -6.13 12.87
C GLY A 26 3.24 -4.93 11.94
N ALA A 27 3.53 -3.75 12.49
CA ALA A 27 4.07 -2.65 11.73
C ALA A 27 5.46 -3.09 11.31
N MET A 28 5.56 -3.63 10.09
CA MET A 28 6.85 -3.78 9.43
C MET A 28 7.43 -2.38 9.32
N ALA A 29 8.30 -2.04 10.27
CA ALA A 29 9.13 -0.86 10.24
C ALA A 29 9.97 -0.98 8.99
N GLN A 30 9.54 -0.32 7.91
CA GLN A 30 10.34 -0.13 6.73
C GLN A 30 11.51 0.76 7.17
N THR A 31 12.65 0.14 7.42
CA THR A 31 13.90 0.85 7.66
C THR A 31 14.07 1.84 6.51
N PRO A 32 14.20 3.15 6.77
CA PRO A 32 14.42 4.11 5.70
C PRO A 32 15.75 3.76 5.04
N ALA A 33 15.67 3.31 3.79
CA ALA A 33 16.85 2.96 3.01
C ALA A 33 17.77 4.20 2.91
N PRO A 34 19.11 4.01 2.99
CA PRO A 34 20.05 5.10 2.73
C PRO A 34 19.75 5.74 1.37
N ALA A 35 19.94 7.06 1.28
CA ALA A 35 19.50 7.89 0.14
C ALA A 35 20.09 7.47 -1.22
N GLU A 36 21.12 6.61 -1.23
CA GLU A 36 21.75 6.05 -2.43
C GLU A 36 20.90 4.93 -3.09
N ASP A 37 19.96 4.32 -2.35
CA ASP A 37 19.02 3.30 -2.84
C ASP A 37 17.55 3.73 -2.66
N ALA A 38 17.24 4.97 -3.03
CA ALA A 38 15.89 5.51 -2.95
C ALA A 38 14.99 4.85 -4.02
N ALA A 39 14.32 3.76 -3.64
CA ALA A 39 13.48 2.95 -4.50
C ALA A 39 12.11 2.67 -3.86
N ILE A 40 11.03 2.79 -4.65
CA ILE A 40 9.70 2.32 -4.25
C ILE A 40 9.40 0.99 -4.95
N VAL A 41 9.01 -0.03 -4.17
CA VAL A 41 8.59 -1.31 -4.72
C VAL A 41 7.14 -1.20 -5.18
N VAL A 42 6.92 -1.39 -6.48
CA VAL A 42 5.60 -1.45 -7.09
C VAL A 42 5.19 -2.91 -7.16
N GLU A 43 4.10 -3.26 -6.47
CA GLU A 43 3.59 -4.63 -6.41
C GLU A 43 2.31 -4.77 -7.23
N ALA A 44 2.33 -5.68 -8.21
CA ALA A 44 1.17 -6.03 -9.01
C ALA A 44 0.65 -7.42 -8.58
N PRO A 45 -0.34 -7.52 -7.67
CA PRO A 45 -0.95 -8.78 -7.31
C PRO A 45 -2.01 -9.19 -8.35
N ARG A 46 -2.02 -10.47 -8.74
CA ARG A 46 -3.04 -11.10 -9.59
C ARG A 46 -3.60 -12.36 -8.95
N LEU A 47 -4.92 -12.47 -8.90
CA LEU A 47 -5.63 -13.67 -8.47
C LEU A 47 -5.79 -14.64 -9.65
N LEU A 48 -5.35 -15.88 -9.46
CA LEU A 48 -5.41 -16.95 -10.45
C LEU A 48 -6.26 -18.09 -9.92
N SER A 49 -7.24 -18.54 -10.71
CA SER A 49 -7.98 -19.78 -10.42
C SER A 49 -7.20 -20.96 -11.00
N LEU A 50 -6.75 -21.89 -10.15
CA LEU A 50 -5.97 -23.05 -10.58
C LEU A 50 -6.77 -24.36 -10.41
N PRO A 51 -6.66 -25.31 -11.35
CA PRO A 51 -7.35 -26.59 -11.27
C PRO A 51 -6.67 -27.64 -10.36
N THR A 52 -5.51 -27.34 -9.76
CA THR A 52 -4.69 -28.32 -9.00
C THR A 52 -4.51 -27.96 -7.52
N PRO A 53 -4.40 -28.96 -6.64
CA PRO A 53 -4.37 -28.75 -5.20
C PRO A 53 -2.97 -28.32 -4.76
N SER A 54 -2.75 -27.01 -4.64
CA SER A 54 -1.75 -26.49 -3.71
C SER A 54 -2.48 -25.99 -2.44
N PRO A 55 -1.79 -25.65 -1.34
CA PRO A 55 -2.45 -25.14 -0.14
C PRO A 55 -3.01 -23.74 -0.45
N LEU A 56 -4.26 -23.67 -0.92
CA LEU A 56 -4.86 -22.46 -1.48
C LEU A 56 -6.15 -22.06 -0.77
N GLU A 57 -6.33 -20.76 -0.64
CA GLU A 57 -7.63 -20.15 -0.38
C GLU A 57 -8.62 -20.60 -1.45
N ARG A 58 -9.88 -20.80 -1.04
CA ARG A 58 -10.99 -21.01 -1.97
C ARG A 58 -11.74 -19.71 -2.15
N SER A 59 -12.13 -19.43 -3.39
CA SER A 59 -13.10 -18.39 -3.71
C SER A 59 -14.37 -18.60 -2.90
N ALA A 60 -14.77 -17.59 -2.12
CA ALA A 60 -16.01 -17.62 -1.34
C ALA A 60 -17.28 -17.70 -2.21
N TYR A 61 -17.17 -17.35 -3.50
CA TYR A 61 -18.30 -17.33 -4.43
C TYR A 61 -18.40 -18.60 -5.29
N THR A 62 -17.26 -19.11 -5.78
CA THR A 62 -17.24 -20.24 -6.73
C THR A 62 -16.69 -21.54 -6.14
N GLY A 63 -16.07 -21.51 -4.96
CA GLY A 63 -15.41 -22.66 -4.35
C GLY A 63 -14.12 -23.12 -5.05
N ALA A 64 -13.73 -22.44 -6.14
CA ALA A 64 -12.50 -22.72 -6.87
C ALA A 64 -11.26 -22.33 -6.05
N LEU A 65 -10.15 -23.06 -6.23
CA LEU A 65 -8.87 -22.74 -5.59
C LEU A 65 -8.25 -21.50 -6.23
N THR A 66 -7.78 -20.57 -5.41
CA THR A 66 -7.18 -19.30 -5.86
C THR A 66 -5.74 -19.14 -5.34
N VAL A 67 -4.82 -18.78 -6.23
CA VAL A 67 -3.45 -18.31 -5.91
C VAL A 67 -3.35 -16.82 -6.15
N THR A 68 -2.72 -16.10 -5.23
CA THR A 68 -2.23 -14.74 -5.49
C THR A 68 -0.78 -14.82 -5.98
N THR A 69 -0.53 -14.36 -7.21
CA THR A 69 0.82 -14.19 -7.75
C THR A 69 1.16 -12.70 -7.79
N THR A 70 2.34 -12.33 -7.32
CA THR A 70 2.76 -10.93 -7.24
C THR A 70 4.05 -10.72 -8.01
N VAL A 71 4.04 -9.78 -8.96
CA VAL A 71 5.26 -9.25 -9.58
C VAL A 71 5.67 -7.98 -8.86
N ARG A 72 6.96 -7.87 -8.51
CA ARG A 72 7.54 -6.73 -7.81
C ARG A 72 8.60 -6.08 -8.68
N ILE A 73 8.46 -4.79 -8.95
CA ILE A 73 9.46 -4.01 -9.69
C ILE A 73 9.75 -2.73 -8.93
N SER A 74 11.03 -2.41 -8.76
CA SER A 74 11.47 -1.21 -8.08
C SER A 74 11.49 0.00 -9.03
N ALA A 75 10.82 1.08 -8.65
CA ALA A 75 10.96 2.38 -9.27
C ALA A 75 11.96 3.23 -8.47
N LEU A 76 13.14 3.46 -9.05
CA LEU A 76 14.14 4.36 -8.46
C LEU A 76 13.60 5.80 -8.46
N TYR A 77 14.00 6.62 -7.48
CA TYR A 77 13.64 8.04 -7.42
C TYR A 77 14.72 8.92 -6.81
N GLY A 78 15.92 8.39 -6.58
CA GLY A 78 17.05 9.15 -6.02
C GLY A 78 17.49 10.36 -6.86
N ASP A 79 17.11 10.40 -8.14
CA ASP A 79 17.34 11.52 -9.06
C ASP A 79 16.33 12.67 -8.92
N LEU A 80 15.26 12.50 -8.13
CA LEU A 80 14.15 13.44 -8.03
C LEU A 80 14.20 14.22 -6.72
N ASP A 81 14.23 15.55 -6.80
CA ASP A 81 14.00 16.41 -5.63
C ASP A 81 12.49 16.50 -5.35
N LEU A 82 12.01 15.66 -4.44
CA LEU A 82 10.59 15.51 -4.12
C LEU A 82 9.99 16.68 -3.33
N ASN A 83 10.79 17.69 -2.96
CA ASN A 83 10.28 18.96 -2.46
C ASN A 83 9.61 19.79 -3.56
N GLN A 84 9.93 19.49 -4.83
CA GLN A 84 9.37 20.19 -5.97
C GLN A 84 8.17 19.42 -6.54
N ALA A 85 7.01 20.09 -6.66
CA ALA A 85 5.81 19.50 -7.24
C ALA A 85 6.01 18.84 -8.63
N PRO A 86 6.82 19.41 -9.56
CA PRO A 86 7.13 18.76 -10.83
C PRO A 86 7.82 17.39 -10.69
N ASN A 87 8.67 17.23 -9.69
CA ASN A 87 9.40 15.98 -9.46
C ASN A 87 8.49 14.92 -8.81
N VAL A 88 7.52 15.33 -7.99
CA VAL A 88 6.46 14.43 -7.51
C VAL A 88 5.62 13.90 -8.68
N ALA A 89 5.27 14.76 -9.65
CA ALA A 89 4.56 14.32 -10.85
C ALA A 89 5.39 13.33 -11.68
N ARG A 90 6.72 13.54 -11.80
CA ARG A 90 7.63 12.59 -12.46
C ARG A 90 7.70 11.24 -11.74
N LEU A 91 7.71 11.24 -10.41
CA LEU A 91 7.66 10.01 -9.62
C LEU A 91 6.37 9.23 -9.89
N ASN A 92 5.21 9.90 -9.86
CA ASN A 92 3.93 9.27 -10.17
C ASN A 92 3.90 8.65 -11.58
N ALA A 93 4.39 9.39 -12.58
CA ALA A 93 4.49 8.86 -13.95
C ALA A 93 5.45 7.66 -14.06
N ARG A 94 6.53 7.64 -13.25
CA ARG A 94 7.46 6.50 -13.19
C ARG A 94 6.79 5.27 -12.56
N VAL A 95 6.06 5.45 -11.46
CA VAL A 95 5.27 4.38 -10.83
C VAL A 95 4.25 3.81 -11.80
N GLU A 96 3.52 4.65 -12.54
CA GLU A 96 2.55 4.19 -13.54
C GLU A 96 3.19 3.38 -14.67
N ARG A 97 4.37 3.78 -15.14
CA ARG A 97 5.13 3.03 -16.15
C ARG A 97 5.56 1.66 -15.61
N VAL A 98 6.12 1.64 -14.41
CA VAL A 98 6.56 0.40 -13.75
C VAL A 98 5.36 -0.53 -13.47
N ALA A 99 4.21 0.02 -13.10
CA ALA A 99 2.97 -0.74 -12.97
C ALA A 99 2.55 -1.41 -14.28
N ARG A 100 2.62 -0.68 -15.41
CA ARG A 100 2.38 -1.25 -16.74
C ARG A 100 3.35 -2.38 -17.07
N ASP A 101 4.63 -2.21 -16.78
CA ASP A 101 5.65 -3.24 -17.04
C ASP A 101 5.43 -4.50 -16.19
N ALA A 102 5.06 -4.34 -14.91
CA ALA A 102 4.72 -5.44 -14.02
C ALA A 102 3.48 -6.20 -14.51
N CYS A 103 2.43 -5.48 -14.88
CA CYS A 103 1.20 -6.06 -15.42
C CYS A 103 1.42 -6.76 -16.77
N ALA A 104 2.18 -6.15 -17.69
CA ALA A 104 2.54 -6.79 -18.96
C ALA A 104 3.41 -8.05 -18.76
N THR A 105 4.18 -8.10 -17.67
CA THR A 105 4.91 -9.32 -17.29
C THR A 105 3.96 -10.40 -16.81
N LEU A 106 2.98 -10.06 -15.96
CA LEU A 106 1.92 -11.00 -15.55
C LEU A 106 1.10 -11.51 -16.73
N ASP A 107 0.74 -10.65 -17.69
CA ASP A 107 0.00 -11.04 -18.89
C ASP A 107 0.77 -12.03 -19.76
N ARG A 108 2.09 -11.87 -19.85
CA ARG A 108 2.96 -12.83 -20.56
C ARG A 108 3.08 -14.16 -19.83
N LEU A 109 3.11 -14.15 -18.49
CA LEU A 109 3.19 -15.36 -17.67
C LEU A 109 1.84 -16.11 -17.62
N TYR A 110 0.72 -15.37 -17.65
CA TYR A 110 -0.63 -15.91 -17.49
C TYR A 110 -1.58 -15.38 -18.59
N PRO A 111 -1.35 -15.72 -19.87
CA PRO A 111 -2.10 -15.15 -20.99
C PRO A 111 -3.59 -15.54 -21.02
N LEU A 112 -3.96 -16.62 -20.32
CA LEU A 112 -5.35 -17.09 -20.23
C LEU A 112 -6.18 -16.38 -19.15
N ASN A 113 -5.55 -15.51 -18.34
CA ASN A 113 -6.22 -14.75 -17.28
C ASN A 113 -5.77 -13.28 -17.33
N PRO A 114 -6.21 -12.53 -18.37
CA PRO A 114 -5.91 -11.11 -18.49
C PRO A 114 -6.68 -10.32 -17.43
N ASP A 115 -6.05 -9.26 -16.93
CA ASP A 115 -6.60 -8.43 -15.86
C ASP A 115 -6.58 -6.96 -16.29
N ALA A 116 -7.71 -6.48 -16.80
CA ALA A 116 -7.86 -5.11 -17.33
C ALA A 116 -7.61 -4.04 -16.25
N ASP A 117 -7.85 -4.37 -14.98
CA ASP A 117 -7.69 -3.46 -13.85
C ASP A 117 -6.32 -3.58 -13.17
N CYS A 118 -5.40 -4.38 -13.71
CA CYS A 118 -4.10 -4.62 -13.09
C CYS A 118 -3.34 -3.30 -12.85
N VAL A 119 -3.29 -2.43 -13.85
CA VAL A 119 -2.53 -1.18 -13.77
C VAL A 119 -3.17 -0.22 -12.76
N SER A 120 -4.49 -0.03 -12.82
CA SER A 120 -5.19 0.89 -11.92
C SER A 120 -5.07 0.45 -10.45
N ARG A 121 -5.23 -0.84 -10.17
CA ARG A 121 -5.03 -1.40 -8.81
C ARG A 121 -3.58 -1.29 -8.34
N THR A 122 -2.62 -1.57 -9.21
CA THR A 122 -1.18 -1.50 -8.86
C THR A 122 -0.77 -0.07 -8.53
N VAL A 123 -1.23 0.91 -9.31
CA VAL A 123 -0.99 2.34 -9.04
C VAL A 123 -1.65 2.77 -7.74
N ALA A 124 -2.92 2.40 -7.53
CA ALA A 124 -3.64 2.71 -6.29
C ALA A 124 -2.97 2.08 -5.05
N GLY A 125 -2.50 0.82 -5.16
CA GLY A 125 -1.78 0.13 -4.10
C GLY A 125 -0.41 0.74 -3.78
N SER A 126 0.22 1.39 -4.77
CA SER A 126 1.51 2.07 -4.59
C SER A 126 1.36 3.49 -4.03
N ALA A 127 0.17 4.09 -4.11
CA ALA A 127 -0.07 5.48 -3.72
C ALA A 127 0.29 5.79 -2.25
N PRO A 128 0.00 4.94 -1.25
CA PRO A 128 0.41 5.19 0.13
C PRO A 128 1.94 5.27 0.29
N GLY A 129 2.68 4.41 -0.41
CA GLY A 129 4.14 4.43 -0.42
C GLY A 129 4.70 5.71 -1.03
N VAL A 130 4.13 6.15 -2.15
CA VAL A 130 4.51 7.44 -2.77
C VAL A 130 4.23 8.60 -1.83
N GLN A 131 3.05 8.62 -1.18
CA GLN A 131 2.69 9.68 -0.24
C GLN A 131 3.64 9.73 0.96
N ALA A 132 4.02 8.57 1.52
CA ALA A 132 4.98 8.49 2.62
C ALA A 132 6.36 9.04 2.23
N ILE A 133 6.84 8.70 1.03
CA ILE A 133 8.13 9.19 0.51
C ILE A 133 8.10 10.71 0.30
N VAL A 134 7.03 11.24 -0.30
CA VAL A 134 6.87 12.70 -0.52
C VAL A 134 6.75 13.44 0.81
N ALA A 135 6.02 12.88 1.79
CA ALA A 135 5.92 13.46 3.12
C ALA A 135 7.28 13.50 3.83
N ALA A 136 8.06 12.41 3.75
CA ALA A 136 9.40 12.32 4.35
C ALA A 136 10.40 13.29 3.71
N ALA A 137 10.26 13.60 2.42
CA ALA A 137 11.11 14.58 1.74
C ALA A 137 10.91 16.00 2.28
N ARG A 138 9.67 16.36 2.65
CA ARG A 138 9.29 17.70 3.13
C ARG A 138 9.71 18.00 4.57
N THR A 139 10.08 16.98 5.33
CA THR A 139 10.53 17.12 6.72
C THR A 139 12.05 17.20 6.86
N ARG A 140 12.80 17.17 5.74
CA ARG A 140 14.25 17.37 5.70
C ARG A 140 14.57 18.82 5.33
#